data_AF-A0A550H1B3-F1
#
_entry.id   AF-A0A550H1B3-F1
#
_cell.length_a   1.000
_cell.length_b   1.000
_cell.length_c   1.000
_cell.angle_alpha   90.00
_cell.angle_beta   90.00
_cell.angle_gamma   90.00
#
_symmetry.space_group_name_H-M   'P 1'
#
loop_
_entity.id
_entity.type
_entity.pdbx_description
1 polymer ?
#
loop_
_entity_poly.entity_id
_entity_poly.type
_entity_poly.pdbx_seq_one_letter_code
_entity_poly.pdbx_strand_id
1 'polypeptide(L)'
;MEKLMLNLIKRQVHGIAFLLSNPYQLKHLILRETRYKFRNKNKQLWIEWQKYDSKRAYDALVEALHNTRTRPFNQERIEIISEIVNHIGKKLDILDVGSGDGIIGDQIFKMGHTVTSIDLPTVVVQSHRIGSSYAVAGDAEQLPFRSNSFDVVLASEIMEHLWNPHGLIDEAYRVLKENGYFIISTPEGIDGLRYDAHKFYFTLEILKQMLNKKFELREFEQLKPAFTATPTIILSFSRFTESKL
;
A
#
# COMPACT_ATOMS: atom_id res chain seq x y z
N MET A 1 3.41 35.86 11.93
CA MET A 1 2.88 35.56 10.59
C MET A 1 3.88 35.94 9.49
N GLU A 2 4.35 37.19 9.44
CA GLU A 2 5.35 37.66 8.44
C GLU A 2 6.63 36.83 8.37
N LYS A 3 7.26 36.53 9.52
CA LYS A 3 8.51 35.76 9.57
C LYS A 3 8.37 34.34 8.99
N LEU A 4 7.19 33.73 9.14
CA LEU A 4 6.87 32.42 8.58
C LEU A 4 6.72 32.50 7.05
N MET A 5 6.02 33.54 6.58
CA MET A 5 5.82 33.81 5.15
C MET A 5 7.15 34.11 4.44
N LEU A 6 8.00 34.94 5.06
CA LEU A 6 9.32 35.29 4.54
C LEU A 6 10.24 34.06 4.40
N ASN A 7 10.17 33.14 5.37
CA ASN A 7 10.92 31.88 5.32
C ASN A 7 10.41 30.94 4.23
N LEU A 8 9.09 30.89 4.00
CA LEU A 8 8.47 30.14 2.92
C LEU A 8 8.93 30.63 1.55
N ILE A 9 8.91 31.95 1.34
CA ILE A 9 9.37 32.60 0.10
C ILE A 9 10.87 32.31 -0.11
N LYS A 10 11.71 32.48 0.92
CA LYS A 10 13.15 32.18 0.84
C LYS A 10 13.44 30.72 0.43
N ARG A 11 12.66 29.77 0.95
CA ARG A 11 12.77 28.34 0.59
C ARG A 11 12.36 28.10 -0.86
N GLN A 12 11.26 28.72 -1.32
CA GLN A 12 10.82 28.58 -2.70
C GLN A 12 11.84 29.16 -3.69
N VAL A 13 12.38 30.34 -3.41
CA VAL A 13 13.42 30.97 -4.24
C VAL A 13 14.68 30.11 -4.31
N HIS A 14 15.13 29.56 -3.17
CA HIS A 14 16.25 28.60 -3.16
C HIS A 14 15.94 27.34 -3.97
N GLY A 15 14.74 26.78 -3.86
CA GLY A 15 14.32 25.61 -4.63
C GLY A 15 14.35 25.86 -6.13
N ILE A 16 13.85 27.02 -6.58
CA ILE A 16 13.86 27.42 -7.98
C ILE A 16 15.31 27.61 -8.47
N ALA A 17 16.15 28.33 -7.71
CA ALA A 17 17.55 28.55 -8.06
C ALA A 17 18.33 27.22 -8.15
N PHE A 18 18.07 26.29 -7.22
CA PHE A 18 18.63 24.94 -7.26
C PHE A 18 18.21 24.19 -8.52
N LEU A 19 16.92 24.17 -8.86
CA LEU A 19 16.43 23.49 -10.06
C LEU A 19 17.04 24.07 -11.34
N LEU A 20 17.11 25.39 -11.47
CA LEU A 20 17.72 26.05 -12.63
C LEU A 20 19.22 25.74 -12.76
N SER A 21 19.92 25.59 -11.63
CA SER A 21 21.35 25.23 -11.58
C SER A 21 21.60 23.72 -11.74
N ASN A 22 20.55 22.89 -11.71
CA ASN A 22 20.63 21.44 -11.79
C ASN A 22 19.74 20.93 -12.94
N PRO A 23 20.17 21.06 -14.21
CA PRO A 23 19.34 20.77 -15.38
C PRO A 23 18.82 19.32 -15.43
N TYR A 24 19.55 18.37 -14.84
CA TYR A 24 19.06 17.00 -14.66
C TYR A 24 17.86 16.93 -13.71
N GLN A 25 17.91 17.63 -12.57
CA GLN A 25 16.81 17.69 -11.59
C GLN A 25 15.59 18.44 -12.16
N LEU A 26 15.80 19.52 -12.91
CA LEU A 26 14.73 20.25 -13.58
C LEU A 26 14.06 19.42 -14.68
N LYS A 27 14.85 18.79 -15.56
CA LYS A 27 14.35 17.85 -16.58
C LYS A 27 13.54 16.73 -15.91
N HIS A 28 14.04 16.19 -14.80
CA HIS A 28 13.32 15.20 -14.03
C HIS A 28 12.00 15.74 -13.50
N LEU A 29 11.99 16.91 -12.85
CA LEU A 29 10.76 17.50 -12.30
C LEU A 29 9.73 17.69 -13.40
N ILE A 30 10.14 18.22 -14.56
CA ILE A 30 9.26 18.38 -15.72
C ILE A 30 8.73 17.03 -16.19
N LEU A 31 9.58 16.02 -16.36
CA LEU A 31 9.16 14.66 -16.76
C LEU A 31 8.23 14.03 -15.73
N ARG A 32 8.54 14.18 -14.42
CA ARG A 32 7.72 13.71 -13.32
C ARG A 32 6.36 14.36 -13.39
N GLU A 33 6.26 15.68 -13.37
CA GLU A 33 4.99 16.42 -13.39
C GLU A 33 4.20 16.20 -14.70
N THR A 34 4.89 16.03 -15.83
CA THR A 34 4.24 15.70 -17.11
C THR A 34 3.67 14.29 -17.09
N ARG A 35 4.45 13.28 -16.71
CA ARG A 35 3.98 11.89 -16.57
C ARG A 35 2.94 11.76 -15.45
N TYR A 36 3.09 12.52 -14.36
CA TYR A 36 2.17 12.61 -13.22
C TYR A 36 0.77 12.96 -13.71
N LYS A 37 0.62 13.95 -14.61
CA LYS A 37 -0.68 14.29 -15.22
C LYS A 37 -1.31 13.15 -16.03
N PHE A 38 -0.51 12.27 -16.61
CA PHE A 38 -0.99 11.19 -17.48
C PHE A 38 -1.21 9.85 -16.78
N ARG A 39 -0.67 9.64 -15.58
CA ARG A 39 -0.74 8.35 -14.86
C ARG A 39 -2.17 7.87 -14.61
N ASN A 40 -3.13 8.79 -14.47
CA ASN A 40 -4.53 8.46 -14.19
C ASN A 40 -5.34 8.09 -15.44
N LYS A 41 -4.77 8.23 -16.65
CA LYS A 41 -5.50 7.94 -17.90
C LYS A 41 -5.78 6.45 -18.09
N ASN A 42 -4.83 5.58 -17.74
CA ASN A 42 -5.01 4.13 -17.78
C ASN A 42 -3.93 3.42 -16.94
N LYS A 43 -4.17 2.13 -16.69
CA LYS A 43 -3.31 1.25 -15.89
C LYS A 43 -1.88 1.13 -16.44
N GLN A 44 -1.71 1.12 -17.76
CA GLN A 44 -0.37 1.03 -18.37
C GLN A 44 0.48 2.27 -18.10
N LEU A 45 -0.09 3.47 -18.23
CA LEU A 45 0.58 4.73 -17.95
C LEU A 45 0.94 4.88 -16.46
N TRP A 46 0.12 4.32 -15.58
CA TRP A 46 0.44 4.22 -14.17
C TRP A 46 1.61 3.31 -13.88
N ILE A 47 1.61 2.11 -14.46
CA ILE A 47 2.72 1.18 -14.33
C ILE A 47 4.00 1.87 -14.81
N GLU A 48 4.00 2.48 -16.00
CA GLU A 48 5.15 3.22 -16.54
C GLU A 48 5.60 4.38 -15.63
N TRP A 49 4.67 5.10 -15.00
CA TRP A 49 4.99 6.13 -14.02
C TRP A 49 5.63 5.54 -12.77
N GLN A 50 5.08 4.46 -12.22
CA GLN A 50 5.66 3.76 -11.07
C GLN A 50 7.05 3.19 -11.40
N LYS A 51 7.28 2.65 -12.60
CA LYS A 51 8.62 2.19 -13.03
C LYS A 51 9.64 3.34 -13.00
N TYR A 52 9.23 4.52 -13.44
CA TYR A 52 10.09 5.71 -13.44
C TYR A 52 10.38 6.22 -12.02
N ASP A 53 9.36 6.29 -11.17
CA ASP A 53 9.50 6.76 -9.78
C ASP A 53 10.31 5.78 -8.92
N SER A 54 10.02 4.48 -9.02
CA SER A 54 10.72 3.40 -8.30
C SER A 54 12.18 3.24 -8.74
N LYS A 55 12.51 3.37 -10.03
CA LYS A 55 13.91 3.35 -10.50
C LYS A 55 14.75 4.46 -9.86
N ARG A 56 14.14 5.60 -9.56
CA ARG A 56 14.83 6.69 -8.85
C ARG A 56 14.89 6.45 -7.35
N ALA A 57 13.85 5.90 -6.73
CA ALA A 57 13.90 5.43 -5.35
C ALA A 57 15.01 4.37 -5.17
N TYR A 58 15.26 3.55 -6.20
CA TYR A 58 16.37 2.60 -6.27
C TYR A 58 17.76 3.28 -6.33
N ASP A 59 17.89 4.42 -7.02
CA ASP A 59 19.14 5.19 -7.02
C ASP A 59 19.35 5.96 -5.70
N ALA A 60 18.28 6.19 -4.92
CA ALA A 60 18.28 6.84 -3.60
C ALA A 60 18.15 5.84 -2.41
N LEU A 61 18.27 4.54 -2.68
CA LEU A 61 17.68 3.44 -1.91
C LEU A 61 18.19 3.29 -0.47
N VAL A 62 19.45 3.62 -0.20
CA VAL A 62 20.03 3.41 1.13
C VAL A 62 19.44 4.38 2.16
N GLU A 63 19.16 5.61 1.74
CA GLU A 63 18.64 6.67 2.61
C GLU A 63 17.11 6.65 2.70
N ALA A 64 16.42 6.24 1.62
CA ALA A 64 14.97 6.09 1.59
C ALA A 64 14.48 4.94 2.49
N LEU A 65 15.11 3.76 2.44
CA LEU A 65 14.71 2.59 3.25
C LEU A 65 14.84 2.84 4.76
N HIS A 66 15.86 3.59 5.20
CA HIS A 66 16.02 3.98 6.60
C HIS A 66 14.93 4.95 7.04
N ASN A 67 14.49 5.85 6.15
CA ASN A 67 13.44 6.82 6.42
C ASN A 67 12.02 6.21 6.39
N THR A 68 11.74 5.18 5.58
CA THR A 68 10.42 4.52 5.57
C THR A 68 10.18 3.68 6.83
N ARG A 69 11.22 3.02 7.33
CA ARG A 69 11.21 2.26 8.61
C ARG A 69 11.03 3.15 9.84
N THR A 70 11.53 4.38 9.80
CA THR A 70 11.56 5.28 10.96
C THR A 70 10.38 6.25 11.04
N ARG A 71 9.44 6.18 10.08
CA ARG A 71 8.19 6.96 10.17
C ARG A 71 7.29 6.36 11.26
N PRO A 72 6.97 7.11 12.33
CA PRO A 72 6.15 6.60 13.43
C PRO A 72 4.81 6.00 12.96
N PHE A 73 4.18 6.63 11.97
CA PHE A 73 2.94 6.14 11.39
C PHE A 73 3.05 4.74 10.75
N ASN A 74 4.17 4.41 10.11
CA ASN A 74 4.36 3.07 9.56
C ASN A 74 4.57 2.06 10.68
N GLN A 75 5.27 2.45 11.75
CA GLN A 75 5.51 1.61 12.91
C GLN A 75 4.20 1.21 13.61
N GLU A 76 3.32 2.18 13.90
CA GLU A 76 2.01 1.92 14.50
C GLU A 76 1.13 1.01 13.61
N ARG A 77 1.15 1.23 12.29
CA ARG A 77 0.42 0.35 11.35
C ARG A 77 0.96 -1.08 11.36
N ILE A 78 2.28 -1.25 11.38
CA ILE A 78 2.92 -2.57 11.46
C ILE A 78 2.52 -3.26 12.76
N GLU A 79 2.50 -2.54 13.88
CA GLU A 79 2.13 -3.07 15.19
C GLU A 79 0.69 -3.58 15.19
N ILE A 80 -0.28 -2.75 14.75
CA ILE A 80 -1.69 -3.15 14.67
C ILE A 80 -1.88 -4.36 13.75
N ILE A 81 -1.27 -4.36 12.57
CA ILE A 81 -1.36 -5.51 11.64
C ILE A 81 -0.74 -6.77 12.26
N SER A 82 0.39 -6.64 12.96
CA SER A 82 1.06 -7.75 13.63
C SER A 82 0.20 -8.32 14.76
N GLU A 83 -0.49 -7.48 15.52
CA GLU A 83 -1.43 -7.90 16.57
C GLU A 83 -2.61 -8.68 15.99
N ILE A 84 -3.24 -8.17 14.93
CA ILE A 84 -4.31 -8.86 14.20
C ILE A 84 -3.83 -10.24 13.71
N VAL A 85 -2.65 -10.30 13.06
CA VAL A 85 -2.08 -11.57 12.58
C VAL A 85 -1.82 -12.55 13.72
N ASN A 86 -1.35 -12.07 14.87
CA ASN A 86 -1.11 -12.89 16.05
C ASN A 86 -2.42 -13.43 16.67
N HIS A 87 -3.53 -12.67 16.61
CA HIS A 87 -4.86 -13.15 17.02
C HIS A 87 -5.40 -14.23 16.08
N ILE A 88 -5.09 -14.17 14.79
CA ILE A 88 -5.53 -15.16 13.80
C ILE A 88 -4.88 -16.52 14.03
N GLY A 89 -3.57 -16.58 14.30
CA GLY A 89 -2.89 -17.85 14.56
C GLY A 89 -1.38 -17.80 14.45
N LYS A 90 -0.77 -18.99 14.34
CA LYS A 90 0.70 -19.16 14.22
C LYS A 90 1.05 -19.97 12.99
N LYS A 91 2.24 -19.74 12.42
CA LYS A 91 2.76 -20.46 11.23
C LYS A 91 1.80 -20.42 10.04
N LEU A 92 1.22 -19.24 9.82
CA LEU A 92 0.26 -18.99 8.74
C LEU A 92 0.98 -18.80 7.39
N ASP A 93 0.31 -19.17 6.30
CA ASP A 93 0.67 -18.78 4.94
C ASP A 93 0.02 -17.43 4.60
N ILE A 94 0.83 -16.38 4.44
CA ILE A 94 0.37 -15.00 4.26
C ILE A 94 0.76 -14.48 2.89
N LEU A 95 -0.21 -13.92 2.16
CA LEU A 95 0.00 -13.18 0.93
C LEU A 95 -0.04 -11.67 1.21
N ASP A 96 1.07 -10.98 1.00
CA ASP A 96 1.20 -9.53 1.11
C ASP A 96 1.06 -8.89 -0.28
N VAL A 97 -0.13 -8.34 -0.57
CA VAL A 97 -0.52 -7.77 -1.86
C VAL A 97 -0.24 -6.27 -1.88
N GLY A 98 0.57 -5.82 -2.83
CA GLY A 98 1.08 -4.45 -2.83
C GLY A 98 2.22 -4.26 -1.84
N SER A 99 3.08 -5.27 -1.71
CA SER A 99 4.07 -5.36 -0.64
C SER A 99 5.04 -4.18 -0.53
N GLY A 100 5.18 -3.34 -1.57
CA GLY A 100 6.00 -2.14 -1.49
C GLY A 100 7.46 -2.45 -1.18
N ASP A 101 7.97 -1.83 -0.12
CA ASP A 101 9.31 -2.06 0.42
C ASP A 101 9.40 -3.34 1.29
N GLY A 102 8.31 -4.06 1.49
CA GLY A 102 8.26 -5.33 2.22
C GLY A 102 8.41 -5.21 3.74
N ILE A 103 8.31 -4.00 4.32
CA ILE A 103 8.49 -3.79 5.76
C ILE A 103 7.48 -4.56 6.60
N ILE A 104 6.20 -4.55 6.22
CA ILE A 104 5.14 -5.26 6.97
C ILE A 104 5.38 -6.78 6.86
N GLY A 105 5.65 -7.26 5.65
CA GLY A 105 6.00 -8.67 5.39
C GLY A 105 7.20 -9.16 6.20
N ASP A 106 8.26 -8.37 6.34
CA ASP A 106 9.45 -8.71 7.15
C ASP A 106 9.11 -8.88 8.64
N GLN A 107 8.28 -7.99 9.20
CA GLN A 107 7.85 -8.13 10.59
C GLN A 107 7.01 -9.40 10.80
N ILE A 108 6.07 -9.67 9.90
CA ILE A 108 5.24 -10.87 9.92
C ILE A 108 6.10 -12.13 9.74
N PHE A 109 7.10 -12.11 8.86
CA PHE A 109 8.03 -13.23 8.68
C PHE A 109 8.83 -13.51 9.96
N LYS A 110 9.34 -12.47 10.64
CA LYS A 110 10.05 -12.59 11.92
C LYS A 110 9.21 -13.18 13.05
N MET A 111 7.88 -13.04 12.98
CA MET A 111 6.94 -13.68 13.90
C MET A 111 6.78 -15.20 13.64
N GLY A 112 7.40 -15.74 12.59
CA GLY A 112 7.44 -17.18 12.28
C GLY A 112 6.38 -17.65 11.28
N HIS A 113 5.84 -16.73 10.47
CA HIS A 113 4.89 -17.02 9.39
C HIS A 113 5.61 -17.16 8.04
N THR A 114 4.96 -17.81 7.07
CA THR A 114 5.42 -17.84 5.68
C THR A 114 4.84 -16.63 4.96
N VAL A 115 5.68 -15.80 4.35
CA VAL A 115 5.23 -14.58 3.65
C VAL A 115 5.56 -14.66 2.16
N THR A 116 4.53 -14.60 1.33
CA THR A 116 4.63 -14.39 -0.10
C THR A 116 4.28 -12.95 -0.41
N SER A 117 5.21 -12.19 -0.97
CA SER A 117 4.98 -10.82 -1.40
C SER A 117 4.63 -10.76 -2.88
N ILE A 118 3.62 -9.98 -3.23
CA ILE A 118 3.29 -9.67 -4.63
C ILE A 118 3.18 -8.17 -4.83
N ASP A 119 3.80 -7.68 -5.90
CA ASP A 119 3.69 -6.30 -6.36
C ASP A 119 4.01 -6.22 -7.85
N LEU A 120 3.84 -5.05 -8.44
CA LEU A 120 4.27 -4.80 -9.80
C LEU A 120 5.79 -5.04 -9.93
N PRO A 121 6.28 -5.47 -11.12
CA PRO A 121 7.65 -5.96 -11.30
C PRO A 121 8.76 -5.03 -10.81
N THR A 122 8.51 -3.72 -10.77
CA THR A 122 9.49 -2.72 -10.35
C THR A 122 9.59 -2.54 -8.83
N VAL A 123 8.59 -3.02 -8.10
CA VAL A 123 8.49 -2.86 -6.64
C VAL A 123 8.87 -4.15 -5.92
N VAL A 124 8.52 -5.32 -6.47
CA VAL A 124 8.77 -6.63 -5.83
C VAL A 124 10.25 -6.95 -5.57
N VAL A 125 11.18 -6.31 -6.30
CA VAL A 125 12.63 -6.45 -6.08
C VAL A 125 13.05 -5.89 -4.70
N GLN A 126 12.30 -4.92 -4.18
CA GLN A 126 12.57 -4.31 -2.87
C GLN A 126 12.12 -5.22 -1.72
N SER A 127 10.91 -5.76 -1.79
CA SER A 127 10.37 -6.63 -0.74
C SER A 127 11.15 -7.93 -0.58
N HIS A 128 11.65 -8.52 -1.68
CA HIS A 128 12.48 -9.73 -1.60
C HIS A 128 13.80 -9.55 -0.83
N ARG A 129 14.32 -8.32 -0.75
CA ARG A 129 15.57 -8.03 -0.04
C ARG A 129 15.41 -7.91 1.47
N ILE A 130 14.18 -7.79 1.96
CA ILE A 130 13.92 -7.35 3.34
C ILE A 130 13.33 -8.46 4.22
N GLY A 131 12.88 -9.59 3.66
CA GLY A 131 12.56 -10.77 4.49
C GLY A 131 11.34 -11.58 4.06
N SER A 132 10.85 -11.47 2.82
CA SER A 132 9.80 -12.38 2.35
C SER A 132 10.35 -13.77 2.02
N SER A 133 9.55 -14.80 2.26
CA SER A 133 9.88 -16.17 1.85
C SER A 133 9.87 -16.29 0.33
N TYR A 134 8.96 -15.57 -0.32
CA TYR A 134 8.81 -15.52 -1.77
C TYR A 134 8.43 -14.11 -2.24
N ALA A 135 8.85 -13.75 -3.45
CA ALA A 135 8.48 -12.50 -4.10
C ALA A 135 8.00 -12.80 -5.53
N VAL A 136 6.81 -12.30 -5.89
CA VAL A 136 6.17 -12.52 -7.18
C VAL A 136 5.84 -11.18 -7.82
N ALA A 137 6.26 -11.00 -9.06
CA ALA A 137 5.78 -9.87 -9.86
C ALA A 137 4.39 -10.19 -10.40
N GLY A 138 3.39 -9.34 -10.13
CA GLY A 138 2.03 -9.58 -10.62
C GLY A 138 1.05 -8.45 -10.36
N ASP A 139 -0.19 -8.68 -10.78
CA ASP A 139 -1.29 -7.73 -10.70
C ASP A 139 -2.20 -8.09 -9.52
N ALA A 140 -2.46 -7.15 -8.63
CA ALA A 140 -3.37 -7.36 -7.49
C ALA A 140 -4.81 -7.68 -7.93
N GLU A 141 -5.20 -7.27 -9.14
CA GLU A 141 -6.52 -7.54 -9.72
C GLU A 141 -6.58 -8.91 -10.45
N GLN A 142 -5.45 -9.59 -10.61
CA GLN A 142 -5.30 -10.93 -11.20
C GLN A 142 -4.11 -11.66 -10.57
N LEU A 143 -4.37 -12.25 -9.40
CA LEU A 143 -3.36 -12.91 -8.59
C LEU A 143 -2.92 -14.24 -9.22
N PRO A 144 -1.62 -14.47 -9.47
CA PRO A 144 -1.08 -15.68 -10.10
C PRO A 144 -0.98 -16.86 -9.13
N PHE A 145 -1.94 -17.01 -8.22
CA PHE A 145 -1.98 -18.07 -7.21
C PHE A 145 -3.21 -18.95 -7.40
N ARG A 146 -3.09 -20.22 -7.05
CA ARG A 146 -4.23 -21.15 -7.00
C ARG A 146 -5.21 -20.75 -5.88
N SER A 147 -6.46 -21.14 -6.03
CA SER A 147 -7.49 -20.93 -5.01
C SER A 147 -7.12 -21.62 -3.69
N ASN A 148 -7.67 -21.17 -2.56
CA ASN A 148 -7.52 -21.80 -1.24
C ASN A 148 -6.06 -22.05 -0.81
N SER A 149 -5.17 -21.07 -1.00
CA SER A 149 -3.73 -21.22 -0.77
C SER A 149 -3.17 -20.46 0.43
N PHE A 150 -3.85 -19.40 0.87
CA PHE A 150 -3.34 -18.55 1.96
C PHE A 150 -4.31 -18.54 3.13
N ASP A 151 -3.77 -18.54 4.35
CA ASP A 151 -4.57 -18.33 5.56
C ASP A 151 -4.93 -16.85 5.71
N VAL A 152 -4.04 -15.96 5.28
CA VAL A 152 -4.24 -14.50 5.33
C VAL A 152 -3.86 -13.87 3.99
N VAL A 153 -4.68 -12.94 3.52
CA VAL A 153 -4.33 -11.99 2.48
C VAL A 153 -4.27 -10.62 3.14
N LEU A 154 -3.15 -9.93 2.97
CA LEU A 154 -2.92 -8.58 3.46
C LEU A 154 -2.90 -7.63 2.26
N ALA A 155 -3.65 -6.54 2.34
CA ALA A 155 -3.66 -5.46 1.37
C ALA A 155 -3.55 -4.12 2.12
N SER A 156 -2.33 -3.69 2.41
CA SER A 156 -2.07 -2.43 3.13
C SER A 156 -1.79 -1.31 2.13
N GLU A 157 -2.59 -0.24 2.18
CA GLU A 157 -2.44 0.97 1.36
C GLU A 157 -2.33 0.70 -0.16
N ILE A 158 -3.16 -0.22 -0.67
CA ILE A 158 -3.20 -0.57 -2.10
C ILE A 158 -4.58 -0.37 -2.75
N MET A 159 -5.67 -0.59 -2.02
CA MET A 159 -7.03 -0.58 -2.61
C MET A 159 -7.36 0.75 -3.29
N GLU A 160 -6.94 1.85 -2.68
CA GLU A 160 -7.09 3.22 -3.14
C GLU A 160 -6.32 3.51 -4.43
N HIS A 161 -5.34 2.69 -4.79
CA HIS A 161 -4.55 2.84 -6.00
C HIS A 161 -5.03 2.00 -7.19
N LEU A 162 -5.89 1.01 -6.96
CA LEU A 162 -6.37 0.07 -7.98
C LEU A 162 -7.35 0.72 -8.96
N TRP A 163 -7.47 0.15 -10.16
CA TRP A 163 -8.50 0.52 -11.14
C TRP A 163 -9.79 -0.23 -10.87
N ASN A 164 -9.66 -1.48 -10.42
CA ASN A 164 -10.76 -2.35 -10.05
C ASN A 164 -10.55 -2.95 -8.64
N PRO A 165 -10.87 -2.19 -7.57
CA PRO A 165 -10.81 -2.72 -6.21
C PRO A 165 -11.66 -3.98 -5.99
N HIS A 166 -12.78 -4.12 -6.71
CA HIS A 166 -13.58 -5.35 -6.68
C HIS A 166 -12.80 -6.57 -7.20
N GLY A 167 -11.94 -6.38 -8.21
CA GLY A 167 -11.06 -7.44 -8.70
C GLY A 167 -10.12 -7.98 -7.63
N LEU A 168 -9.52 -7.11 -6.81
CA LEU A 168 -8.74 -7.54 -5.65
C LEU A 168 -9.60 -8.28 -4.62
N ILE A 169 -10.81 -7.81 -4.33
CA ILE A 169 -11.73 -8.48 -3.38
C ILE A 169 -12.08 -9.89 -3.89
N ASP A 170 -12.37 -10.04 -5.18
CA ASP A 170 -12.67 -11.33 -5.80
C ASP A 170 -11.47 -12.29 -5.74
N GLU A 171 -10.28 -11.78 -6.07
CA GLU A 171 -9.05 -12.56 -6.04
C GLU A 171 -8.64 -12.93 -4.61
N ALA A 172 -8.74 -12.01 -3.66
CA ALA A 172 -8.51 -12.27 -2.23
C ALA A 172 -9.44 -13.39 -1.73
N TYR A 173 -10.73 -13.32 -2.06
CA TYR A 173 -11.69 -14.38 -1.71
C TYR A 173 -11.30 -15.73 -2.32
N ARG A 174 -10.89 -15.74 -3.59
CA ARG A 174 -10.51 -16.95 -4.31
C ARG A 174 -9.27 -17.61 -3.72
N VAL A 175 -8.22 -16.83 -3.43
CA VAL A 175 -6.92 -17.36 -2.96
C VAL A 175 -6.89 -17.66 -1.46
N LEU A 176 -7.77 -17.08 -0.66
CA LEU A 176 -7.90 -17.41 0.75
C LEU A 176 -8.40 -18.84 0.95
N LYS A 177 -7.89 -19.56 1.94
CA LYS A 177 -8.46 -20.83 2.43
C LYS A 177 -9.84 -20.58 3.04
N GLU A 178 -10.60 -21.65 3.28
CA GLU A 178 -11.80 -21.57 4.11
C GLU A 178 -11.45 -21.03 5.50
N ASN A 179 -12.29 -20.15 6.05
CA ASN A 179 -12.03 -19.41 7.29
C ASN A 179 -10.78 -18.51 7.26
N GLY A 180 -10.16 -18.31 6.09
CA GLY A 180 -9.05 -17.39 5.93
C GLY A 180 -9.45 -15.93 6.13
N TYR A 181 -8.46 -15.07 6.38
CA TYR A 181 -8.67 -13.67 6.75
C TYR A 181 -8.16 -12.72 5.66
N PHE A 182 -8.96 -11.71 5.34
CA PHE A 182 -8.56 -10.58 4.51
C PHE A 182 -8.33 -9.35 5.40
N ILE A 183 -7.10 -8.86 5.44
CA ILE A 183 -6.72 -7.65 6.18
C ILE A 183 -6.50 -6.52 5.19
N ILE A 184 -7.17 -5.39 5.41
CA ILE A 184 -7.10 -4.19 4.57
C ILE A 184 -6.62 -3.02 5.43
N SER A 185 -5.71 -2.19 4.90
CA SER A 185 -5.57 -0.80 5.35
C SER A 185 -5.73 0.17 4.20
N THR A 186 -6.34 1.32 4.46
CA THR A 186 -6.48 2.40 3.49
C THR A 186 -6.67 3.73 4.22
N PRO A 187 -6.29 4.87 3.63
CA PRO A 187 -6.72 6.18 4.09
C PRO A 187 -8.25 6.24 4.09
N GLU A 188 -8.83 6.71 5.18
CA GLU A 188 -10.27 6.87 5.33
C GLU A 188 -10.71 8.23 4.79
N GLY A 189 -11.67 8.23 3.87
CA GLY A 189 -12.19 9.49 3.35
C GLY A 189 -13.34 9.34 2.39
N ILE A 190 -13.81 10.50 1.94
CA ILE A 190 -14.83 10.65 0.90
C ILE A 190 -14.25 11.44 -0.27
N ASP A 191 -14.72 11.16 -1.48
CA ASP A 191 -14.18 11.74 -2.72
C ASP A 191 -14.24 13.28 -2.69
N GLY A 192 -13.14 13.95 -3.04
CA GLY A 192 -13.05 15.43 -3.03
C GLY A 192 -11.68 16.05 -2.84
N LEU A 193 -10.67 15.31 -2.35
CA LEU A 193 -9.31 15.81 -2.10
C LEU A 193 -8.26 15.18 -3.04
N ARG A 194 -8.42 15.37 -4.36
CA ARG A 194 -7.59 14.78 -5.44
C ARG A 194 -6.17 15.36 -5.57
N TYR A 195 -5.37 15.37 -4.50
CA TYR A 195 -3.98 15.81 -4.57
C TYR A 195 -2.94 14.69 -4.63
N ASP A 196 -3.36 13.43 -4.47
CA ASP A 196 -2.48 12.27 -4.34
C ASP A 196 -2.68 11.23 -5.46
N ALA A 197 -2.07 10.06 -5.28
CA ALA A 197 -2.09 8.94 -6.20
C ALA A 197 -3.36 8.05 -6.05
N HIS A 198 -4.29 8.44 -5.16
CA HIS A 198 -5.53 7.70 -4.88
C HIS A 198 -6.56 7.93 -5.99
N LYS A 199 -7.28 6.85 -6.32
CA LYS A 199 -8.39 6.82 -7.27
C LYS A 199 -9.72 6.65 -6.56
N PHE A 200 -9.68 5.99 -5.42
CA PHE A 200 -10.82 5.70 -4.58
C PHE A 200 -10.50 6.11 -3.15
N TYR A 201 -11.53 6.55 -2.44
CA TYR A 201 -11.49 6.75 -1.00
C TYR A 201 -12.53 5.82 -0.40
N PHE A 202 -12.19 5.27 0.76
CA PHE A 202 -13.02 4.28 1.42
C PHE A 202 -13.37 4.74 2.82
N THR A 203 -14.61 4.46 3.23
CA THR A 203 -15.01 4.50 4.63
C THR A 203 -15.25 3.07 5.12
N LEU A 204 -15.36 2.90 6.43
CA LEU A 204 -15.78 1.64 7.03
C LEU A 204 -17.07 1.09 6.39
N GLU A 205 -18.07 1.95 6.19
CA GLU A 205 -19.36 1.57 5.62
C GLU A 205 -19.24 1.11 4.17
N ILE A 206 -18.44 1.81 3.36
CA ILE A 206 -18.20 1.44 1.96
C ILE A 206 -17.53 0.07 1.90
N LEU A 207 -16.46 -0.15 2.67
CA LEU A 207 -15.77 -1.45 2.69
C LEU A 207 -16.68 -2.56 3.19
N LYS A 208 -17.46 -2.33 4.26
CA LYS A 208 -18.45 -3.30 4.73
C LYS A 208 -19.45 -3.65 3.64
N GLN A 209 -19.97 -2.68 2.90
CA GLN A 209 -20.91 -2.95 1.80
C GLN A 209 -20.26 -3.68 0.63
N MET A 210 -19.03 -3.35 0.27
CA MET A 210 -18.31 -4.02 -0.81
C MET A 210 -17.96 -5.48 -0.48
N LEU A 211 -17.66 -5.77 0.80
CA LEU A 211 -17.20 -7.09 1.24
C LEU A 211 -18.33 -8.00 1.79
N ASN A 212 -19.52 -7.47 2.12
CA ASN A 212 -20.58 -8.18 2.85
C ASN A 212 -21.11 -9.47 2.21
N LYS A 213 -20.88 -9.70 0.91
CA LYS A 213 -21.29 -10.94 0.22
C LYS A 213 -20.27 -12.06 0.35
N LYS A 214 -19.02 -11.73 0.70
CA LYS A 214 -17.89 -12.66 0.69
C LYS A 214 -17.22 -12.80 2.05
N PHE A 215 -17.34 -11.77 2.88
CA PHE A 215 -16.61 -11.66 4.12
C PHE A 215 -17.44 -11.09 5.27
N GLU A 216 -17.06 -11.46 6.49
CA GLU A 216 -17.58 -10.96 7.76
C GLU A 216 -16.52 -10.11 8.45
N LEU A 217 -16.86 -8.90 8.89
CA LEU A 217 -15.93 -8.04 9.64
C LEU A 217 -15.61 -8.67 11.01
N ARG A 218 -14.34 -8.68 11.39
CA ARG A 218 -13.85 -9.24 12.66
C ARG A 218 -13.24 -8.18 13.55
N GLU A 219 -12.31 -7.38 13.03
CA GLU A 219 -11.65 -6.30 13.76
C GLU A 219 -11.64 -5.02 12.93
N PHE A 220 -11.66 -3.88 13.62
CA PHE A 220 -11.59 -2.54 13.03
C PHE A 220 -10.78 -1.65 13.98
N GLU A 221 -9.73 -1.05 13.43
CA GLU A 221 -8.88 -0.08 14.11
C GLU A 221 -8.75 1.18 13.26
N GLN A 222 -8.62 2.32 13.92
CA GLN A 222 -8.48 3.62 13.26
C GLN A 222 -7.22 4.33 13.76
N LEU A 223 -6.22 4.42 12.89
CA LEU A 223 -4.96 5.07 13.15
C LEU A 223 -5.06 6.58 12.85
N LYS A 224 -4.93 7.40 13.88
CA LYS A 224 -4.96 8.87 13.83
C LYS A 224 -3.61 9.47 14.22
N PRO A 225 -2.63 9.51 13.31
CA PRO A 225 -1.35 10.11 13.65
C PRO A 225 -1.51 11.62 13.81
N ALA A 226 -0.81 12.20 14.80
CA ALA A 226 -0.97 13.59 15.24
C ALA A 226 -0.75 14.67 14.15
N PHE A 227 -0.28 14.30 12.96
CA PHE A 227 0.12 15.23 11.89
C PHE A 227 -0.36 14.84 10.48
N THR A 228 -1.26 13.86 10.30
CA THR A 228 -1.91 13.63 8.98
C THR A 228 -3.31 14.23 8.96
N ALA A 229 -3.74 14.70 7.78
CA ALA A 229 -5.08 15.23 7.57
C ALA A 229 -6.15 14.12 7.48
N THR A 230 -5.73 12.89 7.24
CA THR A 230 -6.59 11.76 6.92
C THR A 230 -6.19 10.58 7.80
N PRO A 231 -7.09 10.01 8.60
CA PRO A 231 -6.81 8.79 9.35
C PRO A 231 -6.70 7.59 8.42
N THR A 232 -6.05 6.53 8.88
CA THR A 232 -6.02 5.24 8.18
C THR A 232 -6.86 4.25 8.95
N ILE A 233 -7.76 3.56 8.25
CA ILE A 233 -8.56 2.48 8.81
C ILE A 233 -7.87 1.15 8.50
N ILE A 234 -7.85 0.25 9.48
CA ILE A 234 -7.31 -1.10 9.37
C ILE A 234 -8.44 -2.06 9.76
N LEU A 235 -8.76 -3.01 8.88
CA LEU A 235 -9.88 -3.92 9.06
C LEU A 235 -9.42 -5.35 8.82
N SER A 236 -9.90 -6.27 9.65
CA SER A 236 -9.78 -7.71 9.39
C SER A 236 -11.16 -8.29 9.10
N PHE A 237 -11.24 -9.11 8.06
CA PHE A 237 -12.46 -9.81 7.70
C PHE A 237 -12.19 -11.30 7.56
N SER A 238 -13.11 -12.16 8.02
CA SER A 238 -13.04 -13.60 7.74
C SER A 238 -13.86 -13.95 6.50
N ARG A 239 -13.33 -14.83 5.64
CA ARG A 239 -14.03 -15.39 4.50
C ARG A 239 -15.25 -16.22 4.95
N PHE A 240 -16.40 -16.06 4.29
CA PHE A 240 -17.55 -16.93 4.54
C PHE A 240 -17.26 -18.38 4.09
N THR A 241 -17.75 -19.33 4.87
CA THR A 241 -17.91 -20.72 4.43
C THR A 241 -19.07 -20.80 3.44
N GLU A 242 -18.97 -21.69 2.44
CA GLU A 242 -20.00 -21.89 1.39
C GLU A 242 -21.41 -22.16 1.96
N SER A 243 -21.54 -22.53 3.23
CA SER A 243 -22.80 -22.72 3.95
C SER A 243 -23.61 -21.46 4.28
N LYS A 244 -23.09 -20.25 4.02
CA LYS A 244 -23.75 -18.95 4.31
C LYS A 244 -24.21 -18.16 3.07
N LEU A 245 -23.96 -18.67 1.86
CA LEU A 245 -24.38 -18.06 0.58
C LEU A 245 -25.66 -18.72 0.05
#